data_AF-A0AAE0L0N4-F1
#
_entry.id   AF-A0AAE0L0N4-F1
#
_cell.length_a   1.000
_cell.length_b   1.000
_cell.length_c   1.000
_cell.angle_alpha   90.00
_cell.angle_beta   90.00
_cell.angle_gamma   90.00
#
_symmetry.space_group_name_H-M   'P 1'
#
loop_
_entity.id
_entity.type
_entity.pdbx_description
1 polymer ?
#
loop_
_entity_poly.entity_id
_entity_poly.type
_entity_poly.pdbx_seq_one_letter_code
_entity_poly.pdbx_strand_id
1 'polypeptide(L)'
;MMDRLANRMASEDTWDQTAYNEEQFYSHFKEYYVAGVSSRVMNYLCFMNSKVLFRFVREDPELYAKHRPVAVHVNYHPEKPQRMVDIIKQYWEGTPNAIGKWHWGQGLKINKACTERSNRRDNFDANPTAKKMAAEVKAVWGGVKYVEFQPNGVFKTPWGVGSWGLALSGKDKFFADFVGTQHLLELIEWPTFKCTRCSDGDEIRIEFEA
;
A
#
# COMPACT_ATOMS: atom_id res chain seq x y z
N MET A 1 -8.15 -16.03 24.44
CA MET A 1 -8.92 -15.26 23.44
C MET A 1 -8.36 -15.48 22.04
N MET A 2 -7.09 -15.17 21.79
CA MET A 2 -6.48 -15.31 20.45
C MET A 2 -6.53 -16.73 19.90
N ASP A 3 -6.29 -17.76 20.71
CA ASP A 3 -6.39 -19.17 20.26
C ASP A 3 -7.82 -19.55 19.85
N ARG A 4 -8.83 -19.01 20.53
CA ARG A 4 -10.24 -19.24 20.18
C ARG A 4 -10.58 -18.55 18.87
N LEU A 5 -10.16 -17.29 18.69
CA LEU A 5 -10.31 -16.59 17.43
C LEU A 5 -9.63 -17.33 16.27
N ALA A 6 -8.41 -17.83 16.47
CA ALA A 6 -7.70 -18.59 15.45
C ALA A 6 -8.47 -19.86 15.04
N ASN A 7 -9.01 -20.59 16.02
CA ASN A 7 -9.85 -21.75 15.75
C ASN A 7 -11.11 -21.37 14.97
N ARG A 8 -11.82 -20.30 15.37
CA ARG A 8 -13.03 -19.83 14.68
C ARG A 8 -12.75 -19.42 13.24
N MET A 9 -11.65 -18.71 12.99
CA MET A 9 -11.23 -18.35 11.62
C MET A 9 -10.89 -19.58 10.76
N ALA A 10 -10.52 -20.70 11.38
CA ALA A 10 -10.22 -21.94 10.67
C ALA A 10 -11.45 -22.86 10.47
N SER A 11 -12.45 -22.75 11.34
CA SER A 11 -13.59 -23.70 11.38
C SER A 11 -14.95 -23.10 11.01
N GLU A 12 -15.09 -21.77 11.04
CA GLU A 12 -16.37 -21.08 10.83
C GLU A 12 -16.30 -20.15 9.61
N ASP A 13 -17.41 -20.05 8.87
CA ASP A 13 -17.60 -18.99 7.86
C ASP A 13 -18.11 -17.72 8.54
N THR A 14 -17.22 -17.04 9.25
CA THR A 14 -17.54 -15.82 10.00
C THR A 14 -16.53 -14.72 9.71
N TRP A 15 -17.00 -13.49 9.73
CA TRP A 15 -16.15 -12.33 9.52
C TRP A 15 -15.26 -12.08 10.74
N ASP A 16 -13.97 -11.80 10.52
CA ASP A 16 -12.97 -11.62 11.58
C ASP A 16 -13.38 -10.55 12.61
N GLN A 17 -14.01 -9.45 12.16
CA GLN A 17 -14.53 -8.42 13.05
C GLN A 17 -15.70 -8.92 13.91
N THR A 18 -16.62 -9.69 13.33
CA THR A 18 -17.76 -10.25 14.06
C THR A 18 -17.27 -11.23 15.12
N ALA A 19 -16.42 -12.19 14.73
CA ALA A 19 -15.85 -13.16 15.67
C ALA A 19 -15.03 -12.48 16.78
N TYR A 20 -14.28 -11.43 16.46
CA TYR A 20 -13.54 -10.67 17.46
C TYR A 20 -14.46 -9.98 18.47
N ASN A 21 -15.46 -9.26 18.00
CA ASN A 21 -16.44 -8.58 18.85
C ASN A 21 -17.20 -9.59 19.72
N GLU A 22 -17.65 -10.70 19.12
CA GLU A 22 -18.29 -11.78 19.85
C GLU A 22 -17.39 -12.40 20.91
N GLU A 23 -16.12 -12.70 20.62
CA GLU A 23 -15.18 -13.25 21.62
C GLU A 23 -14.91 -12.29 22.78
N GLN A 24 -14.98 -10.98 22.54
CA GLN A 24 -14.95 -9.99 23.62
C GLN A 24 -16.17 -10.11 24.53
N PHE A 25 -17.35 -10.37 23.98
CA PHE A 25 -18.61 -10.47 24.73
C PHE A 25 -18.91 -11.88 25.27
N TYR A 26 -18.48 -12.96 24.62
CA TYR A 26 -18.76 -14.33 25.06
C TYR A 26 -18.11 -14.68 26.39
N SER A 27 -17.04 -13.97 26.76
CA SER A 27 -16.49 -14.05 28.11
C SER A 27 -17.50 -13.66 29.21
N HIS A 28 -18.59 -12.93 28.89
CA HIS A 28 -19.63 -12.52 29.84
C HIS A 28 -20.64 -13.63 30.16
N PHE A 29 -20.68 -14.72 29.39
CA PHE A 29 -21.68 -15.79 29.55
C PHE A 29 -21.20 -17.00 30.35
N LYS A 30 -19.93 -17.03 30.78
CA LYS A 30 -19.32 -18.13 31.56
C LYS A 30 -18.49 -17.53 32.72
N GLU A 31 -17.97 -18.36 33.62
CA GLU A 31 -17.12 -17.98 34.79
C GLU A 31 -15.77 -17.30 34.42
N TYR A 32 -15.59 -16.83 33.18
CA TYR A 32 -14.37 -16.19 32.74
C TYR A 32 -14.37 -14.69 33.03
N TYR A 33 -13.20 -14.15 33.36
CA TYR A 33 -13.02 -12.70 33.45
C TYR A 33 -13.27 -12.04 32.09
N VAL A 34 -14.16 -11.06 32.08
CA VAL A 34 -14.47 -10.25 30.91
C VAL A 34 -13.38 -9.21 30.68
N ALA A 35 -13.02 -8.99 29.41
CA ALA A 35 -12.16 -7.86 29.06
C ALA A 35 -12.87 -6.51 29.28
N GLY A 36 -14.21 -6.50 29.41
CA GLY A 36 -14.99 -5.32 29.78
C GLY A 36 -14.89 -4.19 28.76
N VAL A 37 -14.80 -4.52 27.47
CA VAL A 37 -14.69 -3.54 26.38
C VAL A 37 -16.09 -2.97 26.05
N SER A 38 -16.83 -2.51 27.06
CA SER A 38 -18.03 -1.71 26.85
C SER A 38 -17.60 -0.26 26.58
N SER A 39 -17.94 0.23 25.38
CA SER A 39 -17.78 1.61 24.89
C SER A 39 -17.06 2.58 25.84
N ARG A 40 -15.73 2.51 25.85
CA ARG A 40 -14.92 3.70 26.14
C ARG A 40 -14.76 4.39 24.79
N VAL A 41 -14.77 5.72 24.75
CA VAL A 41 -14.10 6.44 23.65
C VAL A 41 -12.69 5.89 23.65
N MET A 42 -12.42 4.89 22.80
CA MET A 42 -11.20 4.12 22.91
C MET A 42 -10.09 5.12 22.67
N ASN A 43 -9.16 5.23 23.63
CA ASN A 43 -7.97 6.01 23.39
C ASN A 43 -7.34 5.43 22.11
N TYR A 44 -7.40 6.20 21.03
CA TYR A 44 -7.06 5.74 19.69
C TYR A 44 -5.56 5.43 19.58
N LEU A 45 -4.76 5.85 20.55
CA LEU A 45 -3.37 5.42 20.71
C LEU A 45 -3.29 4.07 21.41
N CYS A 46 -4.14 3.75 22.39
CA CYS A 46 -4.16 2.42 23.01
C CYS A 46 -4.75 1.35 22.08
N PHE A 47 -5.82 1.67 21.35
CA PHE A 47 -6.54 0.76 20.46
C PHE A 47 -6.55 1.35 19.04
N MET A 48 -5.41 1.24 18.36
CA MET A 48 -5.15 2.00 17.15
C MET A 48 -5.51 1.24 15.87
N ASN A 49 -6.00 1.96 14.86
CA ASN A 49 -6.00 1.45 13.50
C ASN A 49 -4.56 1.46 12.94
N SER A 50 -4.22 0.49 12.07
CA SER A 50 -2.89 0.39 11.44
C SER A 50 -2.46 1.68 10.75
N LYS A 51 -3.39 2.44 10.15
CA LYS A 51 -3.08 3.73 9.52
C LYS A 51 -2.56 4.75 10.53
N VAL A 52 -3.08 4.75 11.77
CA VAL A 52 -2.59 5.63 12.84
C VAL A 52 -1.17 5.22 13.25
N LEU A 53 -0.94 3.92 13.42
CA LEU A 53 0.37 3.36 13.77
C LEU A 53 1.43 3.79 12.75
N PHE A 54 1.20 3.47 11.48
CA PHE A 54 2.24 3.62 10.44
C PHE A 54 2.42 5.06 9.97
N ARG A 55 1.37 5.88 9.99
CA ARG A 55 1.42 7.26 9.49
C ARG A 55 1.85 8.28 10.54
N PHE A 56 1.49 8.06 11.80
CA PHE A 56 1.69 9.05 12.85
C PHE A 56 2.59 8.52 13.96
N VAL A 57 2.17 7.45 14.65
CA VAL A 57 2.88 6.99 15.86
C VAL A 57 4.32 6.60 15.56
N ARG A 58 4.56 5.88 14.46
CA ARG A 58 5.90 5.44 14.07
C ARG A 58 6.80 6.57 13.57
N GLU A 59 6.22 7.58 12.92
CA GLU A 59 6.99 8.69 12.34
C GLU A 59 7.28 9.79 13.39
N ASP A 60 6.67 9.70 14.59
CA ASP A 60 7.01 10.49 15.77
C ASP A 60 8.02 9.73 16.65
N PRO A 61 9.31 10.13 16.70
CA PRO A 61 10.33 9.39 17.42
C PRO A 61 10.11 9.34 18.93
N GLU A 62 9.53 10.40 19.51
CA GLU A 62 9.31 10.47 20.96
C GLU A 62 8.16 9.58 21.37
N LEU A 63 7.06 9.64 20.61
CA LEU A 63 5.89 8.80 20.86
C LEU A 63 6.19 7.33 20.58
N TYR A 64 6.87 7.00 19.47
CA TYR A 64 7.17 5.62 19.11
C TYR A 64 8.04 4.90 20.14
N ALA A 65 8.99 5.61 20.74
CA ALA A 65 9.89 5.04 21.74
C ALA A 65 9.18 4.72 23.08
N LYS A 66 8.15 5.50 23.43
CA LYS A 66 7.48 5.43 24.75
C LYS A 66 6.17 4.65 24.71
N HIS A 67 5.51 4.59 23.55
CA HIS A 67 4.13 4.12 23.45
C HIS A 67 4.03 2.67 22.96
N ARG A 68 3.31 1.84 23.72
CA ARG A 68 2.98 0.45 23.36
C ARG A 68 1.46 0.32 23.24
N PRO A 69 0.91 0.01 22.04
CA PRO A 69 -0.52 -0.21 21.88
C PRO A 69 -0.99 -1.43 22.67
N VAL A 70 -2.24 -1.39 23.12
CA VAL A 70 -2.97 -2.55 23.66
C VAL A 70 -3.47 -3.42 22.51
N ALA A 71 -3.98 -2.79 21.45
CA ALA A 71 -4.41 -3.48 20.23
C ALA A 71 -4.11 -2.64 18.99
N VAL A 72 -3.79 -3.33 17.89
CA VAL A 72 -3.64 -2.73 16.56
C VAL A 72 -4.60 -3.43 15.61
N HIS A 73 -5.57 -2.71 15.10
CA HIS A 73 -6.49 -3.21 14.09
C HIS A 73 -5.91 -2.94 12.69
N VAL A 74 -5.46 -4.00 12.02
CA VAL A 74 -4.93 -3.92 10.65
C VAL A 74 -6.07 -3.96 9.65
N ASN A 75 -6.29 -2.85 8.94
CA ASN A 75 -7.35 -2.75 7.94
C ASN A 75 -6.82 -2.06 6.66
N TYR A 76 -7.44 -2.30 5.51
CA TYR A 76 -7.15 -1.67 4.22
C TYR A 76 -5.75 -1.92 3.63
N HIS A 77 -5.08 -3.02 4.02
CA HIS A 77 -3.80 -3.43 3.45
C HIS A 77 -3.95 -4.78 2.73
N PRO A 78 -3.54 -4.92 1.45
CA PRO A 78 -3.51 -6.20 0.75
C PRO A 78 -2.67 -7.26 1.50
N GLU A 79 -1.54 -6.82 2.07
CA GLU A 79 -0.59 -7.61 2.85
C GLU A 79 -0.91 -7.71 4.36
N LYS A 80 -2.20 -7.64 4.72
CA LYS A 80 -2.67 -7.69 6.12
C LYS A 80 -2.05 -8.84 6.94
N PRO A 81 -1.98 -10.10 6.45
CA PRO A 81 -1.40 -11.21 7.22
C PRO A 81 0.06 -10.94 7.62
N GLN A 82 0.88 -10.49 6.68
CA GLN A 82 2.31 -10.27 6.94
C GLN A 82 2.54 -9.08 7.88
N ARG A 83 1.76 -8.01 7.73
CA ARG A 83 1.80 -6.86 8.66
C ARG A 83 1.42 -7.26 10.07
N MET A 84 0.42 -8.11 10.26
CA MET A 84 0.03 -8.61 11.59
C MET A 84 1.17 -9.39 12.23
N VAL A 85 1.85 -10.28 11.48
CA VAL A 85 3.03 -11.02 11.96
C VAL A 85 4.13 -10.06 12.42
N ASP A 86 4.44 -9.02 11.65
CA ASP A 86 5.50 -8.08 12.03
C ASP A 86 5.11 -7.17 13.20
N ILE A 87 3.82 -6.85 13.36
CA ILE A 87 3.30 -6.14 14.55
C ILE A 87 3.46 -7.01 15.80
N ILE A 88 3.18 -8.32 15.70
CA ILE A 88 3.44 -9.29 16.77
C ILE A 88 4.94 -9.33 17.08
N LYS A 89 5.81 -9.42 16.07
CA LYS A 89 7.27 -9.37 16.27
C LYS A 89 7.71 -8.09 17.00
N GLN A 90 7.19 -6.93 16.60
CA GLN A 90 7.54 -5.64 17.20
C GLN A 90 7.10 -5.53 18.66
N TYR A 91 5.83 -5.81 18.94
CA TYR A 91 5.23 -5.49 20.24
C TYR A 91 5.07 -6.66 21.17
N TRP A 92 4.91 -7.88 20.68
CA TRP A 92 4.77 -9.07 21.51
C TRP A 92 6.13 -9.73 21.76
N GLU A 93 6.90 -9.98 20.69
CA GLU A 93 8.22 -10.63 20.78
C GLU A 93 9.35 -9.66 21.12
N GLY A 94 9.11 -8.34 20.99
CA GLY A 94 10.08 -7.29 21.33
C GLY A 94 11.19 -7.12 20.31
N THR A 95 11.02 -7.60 19.08
CA THR A 95 11.98 -7.40 17.99
C THR A 95 12.01 -5.92 17.59
N PRO A 96 13.13 -5.21 17.78
CA PRO A 96 13.20 -3.79 17.45
C PRO A 96 12.98 -3.55 15.95
N ASN A 97 12.18 -2.54 15.63
CA ASN A 97 11.94 -2.06 14.27
C ASN A 97 11.39 -3.12 13.27
N ALA A 98 10.72 -4.18 13.73
CA ALA A 98 10.16 -5.22 12.86
C ALA A 98 9.13 -4.67 11.84
N ILE A 99 8.44 -3.57 12.20
CA ILE A 99 7.45 -2.91 11.35
C ILE A 99 8.00 -1.75 10.51
N GLY A 100 9.30 -1.44 10.62
CA GLY A 100 9.93 -0.30 9.94
C GLY A 100 9.93 -0.42 8.41
N LYS A 101 9.94 -1.67 7.92
CA LYS A 101 9.93 -1.99 6.49
C LYS A 101 8.60 -1.70 5.79
N TRP A 102 7.53 -1.35 6.50
CA TRP A 102 6.20 -1.18 5.89
C TRP A 102 5.93 0.28 5.51
N HIS A 103 5.28 0.52 4.38
CA HIS A 103 4.76 1.85 4.06
C HIS A 103 3.44 2.11 4.83
N TRP A 104 3.07 3.38 5.03
CA TRP A 104 1.84 3.73 5.75
C TRP A 104 0.55 3.44 4.97
N GLY A 105 0.67 3.38 3.63
CA GLY A 105 -0.37 2.92 2.72
C GLY A 105 -0.26 1.42 2.48
N GLN A 106 0.10 1.02 1.26
CA GLN A 106 0.30 -0.38 0.86
C GLN A 106 1.79 -0.64 0.61
N GLY A 107 2.22 -1.89 0.66
CA GLY A 107 3.60 -2.28 0.32
C GLY A 107 4.67 -1.89 1.34
N LEU A 108 5.94 -2.07 0.95
CA LEU A 108 7.11 -1.85 1.79
C LEU A 108 7.57 -0.37 1.72
N LYS A 109 8.20 0.15 2.77
CA LYS A 109 8.90 1.44 2.76
C LYS A 109 10.19 1.26 1.97
N ILE A 110 10.16 1.58 0.67
CA ILE A 110 11.37 1.54 -0.16
C ILE A 110 12.17 2.82 0.11
N ASN A 111 13.34 2.68 0.73
CA ASN A 111 14.26 3.80 1.02
C ASN A 111 14.94 4.39 -0.24
N LYS A 112 14.73 3.79 -1.41
CA LYS A 112 15.29 4.26 -2.67
C LYS A 112 14.19 4.94 -3.47
N ALA A 113 14.17 6.28 -3.42
CA ALA A 113 13.42 7.06 -4.41
C ALA A 113 13.83 6.57 -5.80
N CYS A 114 12.87 6.32 -6.69
CA CYS A 114 13.19 6.14 -8.10
C CYS A 114 13.81 7.45 -8.61
N THR A 115 15.13 7.56 -8.57
CA THR A 115 15.88 8.72 -9.04
C THR A 115 15.99 8.77 -10.57
N GLU A 116 15.13 8.04 -11.29
CA GLU A 116 15.17 7.95 -12.75
C GLU A 116 14.23 8.95 -13.40
N ARG A 117 14.40 10.23 -13.06
CA ARG A 117 13.86 11.31 -13.88
C ARG A 117 14.84 11.66 -14.97
N SER A 118 14.43 11.52 -16.22
CA SER A 118 15.08 12.29 -17.26
C SER A 118 14.73 13.76 -17.05
N ASN A 119 15.72 14.61 -16.73
CA ASN A 119 15.58 16.08 -16.82
C ASN A 119 15.46 16.56 -18.29
N ARG A 120 15.50 15.63 -19.24
CA ARG A 120 15.55 15.86 -20.67
C ARG A 120 14.28 15.33 -21.31
N ARG A 121 13.58 16.19 -22.05
CA ARG A 121 12.60 15.75 -23.07
C ARG A 121 13.27 15.03 -24.25
N ASP A 122 14.60 14.92 -24.22
CA ASP A 122 15.41 14.34 -25.27
C ASP A 122 14.93 12.92 -25.62
N ASN A 123 14.71 12.70 -26.91
CA ASN A 123 14.47 11.41 -27.55
C ASN A 123 13.11 10.73 -27.33
N PHE A 124 12.08 11.45 -26.86
CA PHE A 124 10.71 10.93 -26.91
C PHE A 124 10.32 10.49 -28.34
N ASP A 125 10.59 11.34 -29.33
CA ASP A 125 10.31 11.06 -30.74
C ASP A 125 11.28 10.04 -31.37
N ALA A 126 12.36 9.67 -30.69
CA ALA A 126 13.30 8.66 -31.20
C ALA A 126 12.94 7.25 -30.70
N ASN A 127 12.11 7.11 -29.66
CA ASN A 127 11.73 5.82 -29.12
C ASN A 127 10.43 5.29 -29.78
N PRO A 128 10.45 4.13 -30.46
CA PRO A 128 9.28 3.59 -31.15
C PRO A 128 8.15 3.17 -30.18
N THR A 129 8.50 2.69 -28.99
CA THR A 129 7.53 2.33 -27.93
C THR A 129 6.85 3.59 -27.38
N ALA A 130 7.60 4.66 -27.16
CA ALA A 130 7.04 5.96 -26.73
C ALA A 130 6.03 6.51 -27.74
N LYS A 131 6.35 6.42 -29.04
CA LYS A 131 5.43 6.81 -30.12
C LYS A 131 4.16 5.98 -30.13
N LYS A 132 4.26 4.66 -29.92
CA LYS A 132 3.08 3.79 -29.84
C LYS A 132 2.22 4.14 -28.63
N MET A 133 2.82 4.31 -27.44
CA MET A 133 2.09 4.73 -26.23
C MET A 133 1.39 6.08 -26.41
N ALA A 134 2.00 7.01 -27.15
CA ALA A 134 1.42 8.33 -27.41
C ALA A 134 0.34 8.33 -28.51
N ALA A 135 0.39 7.35 -29.41
CA ALA A 135 -0.60 7.17 -30.47
C ALA A 135 -1.84 6.40 -29.98
N GLU A 136 -1.63 5.42 -29.11
CA GLU A 136 -2.70 4.65 -28.46
C GLU A 136 -3.17 5.41 -27.21
N VAL A 137 -4.16 6.28 -27.44
CA VAL A 137 -4.62 7.30 -26.47
C VAL A 137 -5.22 6.68 -25.20
N LYS A 138 -5.55 5.38 -25.16
CA LYS A 138 -6.29 4.77 -24.05
C LYS A 138 -5.55 3.57 -23.46
N ALA A 139 -5.22 3.68 -22.18
CA ALA A 139 -4.69 2.60 -21.37
C ALA A 139 -5.60 2.31 -20.17
N VAL A 140 -5.50 1.09 -19.67
CA VAL A 140 -6.08 0.63 -18.41
C VAL A 140 -4.97 0.56 -17.37
N TRP A 141 -5.13 1.31 -16.28
CA TRP A 141 -4.13 1.41 -15.20
C TRP A 141 -4.66 0.71 -13.95
N GLY A 142 -4.15 -0.49 -13.64
CA GLY A 142 -4.61 -1.25 -12.48
C GLY A 142 -6.13 -1.52 -12.48
N GLY A 143 -6.72 -1.73 -13.66
CA GLY A 143 -8.17 -1.92 -13.86
C GLY A 143 -8.98 -0.64 -14.09
N VAL A 144 -8.35 0.55 -14.00
CA VAL A 144 -9.02 1.83 -14.21
C VAL A 144 -8.84 2.31 -15.64
N LYS A 145 -9.97 2.51 -16.34
CA LYS A 145 -10.01 3.03 -17.72
C LYS A 145 -9.81 4.55 -17.78
N TYR A 146 -9.63 5.08 -18.99
CA TYR A 146 -9.50 6.51 -19.29
C TYR A 146 -8.19 7.15 -18.84
N VAL A 147 -7.10 6.41 -19.01
CA VAL A 147 -5.75 6.92 -18.81
C VAL A 147 -5.11 7.21 -20.17
N GLU A 148 -4.61 8.43 -20.37
CA GLU A 148 -4.06 8.88 -21.65
C GLU A 148 -2.62 9.37 -21.52
N PHE A 149 -1.75 8.83 -22.37
CA PHE A 149 -0.35 9.24 -22.50
C PHE A 149 -0.23 10.18 -23.70
N GLN A 150 -0.08 11.49 -23.47
CA GLN A 150 -0.04 12.47 -24.56
C GLN A 150 1.37 12.67 -25.11
N PRO A 151 1.55 12.93 -26.42
CA PRO A 151 2.86 13.15 -27.06
C PRO A 151 3.69 14.31 -26.47
N ASN A 152 3.03 15.29 -25.86
CA ASN A 152 3.67 16.44 -25.21
C ASN A 152 4.24 16.10 -23.81
N GLY A 153 4.19 14.83 -23.39
CA GLY A 153 4.62 14.37 -22.06
C GLY A 153 3.58 14.60 -20.97
N VAL A 154 2.35 15.00 -21.31
CA VAL A 154 1.25 15.13 -20.36
C VAL A 154 0.60 13.76 -20.15
N PHE A 155 0.36 13.41 -18.89
CA PHE A 155 -0.29 12.17 -18.50
C PHE A 155 -1.66 12.50 -17.91
N LYS A 156 -2.75 12.12 -18.58
CA LYS A 156 -4.10 12.36 -18.07
C LYS A 156 -4.65 11.12 -17.39
N THR A 157 -5.10 11.31 -16.16
CA THR A 157 -5.76 10.26 -15.38
C THR A 157 -7.08 10.77 -14.81
N PRO A 158 -8.00 9.89 -14.40
CA PRO A 158 -9.22 10.30 -13.67
C PRO A 158 -8.93 11.02 -12.35
N TRP A 159 -7.72 10.87 -11.80
CA TRP A 159 -7.30 11.47 -10.52
C TRP A 159 -6.59 12.81 -10.67
N GLY A 160 -6.34 13.25 -11.89
CA GLY A 160 -5.65 14.49 -12.17
C GLY A 160 -4.68 14.40 -13.35
N VAL A 161 -4.04 15.53 -13.61
CA VAL A 161 -3.04 15.66 -14.68
C VAL A 161 -1.65 15.48 -14.08
N GLY A 162 -0.86 14.67 -14.76
CA GLY A 162 0.52 14.35 -14.45
C GLY A 162 1.45 14.55 -15.63
N SER A 163 2.67 14.04 -15.50
CA SER A 163 3.69 14.06 -16.56
C SER A 163 4.30 12.68 -16.75
N TRP A 164 4.67 12.33 -17.97
CA TRP A 164 5.34 11.07 -18.27
C TRP A 164 6.49 11.28 -19.27
N GLY A 165 7.37 10.30 -19.37
CA GLY A 165 8.50 10.34 -20.30
C GLY A 165 9.43 9.14 -20.17
N LEU A 166 10.59 9.21 -20.83
CA LEU A 166 11.62 8.17 -20.76
C LEU A 166 12.33 8.18 -19.41
N ALA A 167 12.55 6.99 -18.85
CA ALA A 167 13.38 6.82 -17.66
C ALA A 167 14.88 6.93 -18.03
N LEU A 168 15.73 7.27 -17.06
CA LEU A 168 17.18 7.38 -17.27
C LEU A 168 17.85 6.02 -17.49
N SER A 169 17.32 4.95 -16.90
CA SER A 169 17.86 3.61 -17.08
C SER A 169 17.00 2.81 -18.05
N GLY A 170 17.67 2.04 -18.91
CA GLY A 170 17.02 1.00 -19.71
C GLY A 170 16.36 1.49 -21.00
N LYS A 171 16.45 0.62 -22.02
CA LYS A 171 15.61 0.70 -23.21
C LYS A 171 14.21 0.26 -22.81
N ASP A 172 13.17 1.00 -23.22
CA ASP A 172 11.76 0.70 -22.95
C ASP A 172 11.32 0.81 -21.47
N LYS A 173 11.99 1.69 -20.71
CA LYS A 173 11.53 2.13 -19.40
C LYS A 173 11.04 3.57 -19.44
N PHE A 174 9.95 3.83 -18.74
CA PHE A 174 9.26 5.12 -18.70
C PHE A 174 8.98 5.53 -17.27
N PHE A 175 8.76 6.82 -17.04
CA PHE A 175 8.21 7.32 -15.78
C PHE A 175 6.82 7.91 -16.01
N ALA A 176 5.96 7.83 -15.01
CA ALA A 176 4.70 8.57 -14.94
C ALA A 176 4.49 9.15 -13.54
N ASP A 177 4.39 10.46 -13.47
CA ASP A 177 4.25 11.25 -12.25
C ASP A 177 2.84 11.83 -12.20
N PHE A 178 2.05 11.42 -11.22
CA PHE A 178 0.71 11.98 -10.99
C PHE A 178 0.33 11.85 -9.52
N VAL A 179 -0.53 12.76 -9.03
CA VAL A 179 -1.04 12.75 -7.64
C VAL A 179 0.12 12.69 -6.61
N GLY A 180 1.19 13.44 -6.87
CA GLY A 180 2.36 13.52 -6.00
C GLY A 180 3.20 12.25 -5.90
N THR A 181 2.96 11.25 -6.76
CA THR A 181 3.71 9.99 -6.73
C THR A 181 4.31 9.67 -8.09
N GLN A 182 5.56 9.23 -8.08
CA GLN A 182 6.28 8.78 -9.26
C GLN A 182 6.10 7.28 -9.44
N HIS A 183 5.93 6.86 -10.68
CA HIS A 183 5.81 5.47 -11.08
C HIS A 183 6.82 5.17 -12.18
N LEU A 184 7.44 3.99 -12.13
CA LEU A 184 8.32 3.48 -13.17
C LEU A 184 7.56 2.43 -13.98
N LEU A 185 7.49 2.60 -15.28
CA LEU A 185 6.92 1.64 -16.21
C LEU A 185 8.03 0.89 -16.93
N GLU A 186 7.91 -0.43 -17.00
CA GLU A 186 8.80 -1.32 -17.72
C GLU A 186 7.96 -2.17 -18.67
N LEU A 187 8.32 -2.17 -19.96
CA LEU A 187 7.64 -2.99 -20.96
C LEU A 187 7.89 -4.47 -20.65
N ILE A 188 6.83 -5.24 -20.47
CA ILE A 188 6.92 -6.71 -20.40
C ILE A 188 6.85 -7.25 -21.84
N GLU A 189 5.74 -6.96 -22.50
CA GLU A 189 5.41 -7.34 -23.87
C GLU A 189 4.30 -6.40 -24.31
N TRP A 190 4.35 -5.87 -25.54
CA TRP A 190 3.30 -4.96 -26.01
C TRP A 190 1.94 -5.68 -26.08
N PRO A 191 0.83 -5.10 -25.58
CA PRO A 191 0.62 -3.73 -25.05
C PRO A 191 0.74 -3.59 -23.51
N THR A 192 1.40 -4.52 -22.83
CA THR A 192 1.42 -4.67 -21.37
C THR A 192 2.73 -4.17 -20.74
N PHE A 193 2.56 -3.33 -19.71
CA PHE A 193 3.63 -2.76 -18.91
C PHE A 193 3.49 -3.15 -17.44
N LYS A 194 4.62 -3.39 -16.81
CA LYS A 194 4.75 -3.43 -15.36
C LYS A 194 4.94 -2.00 -14.87
N CYS A 195 4.11 -1.57 -13.93
CA CYS A 195 4.28 -0.28 -13.25
C CYS A 195 4.62 -0.50 -11.79
N THR A 196 5.73 0.06 -11.34
CA THR A 196 6.16 0.03 -9.95
C THR A 196 6.08 1.44 -9.37
N ARG A 197 5.28 1.62 -8.31
CA ARG A 197 5.17 2.89 -7.59
C ARG A 197 6.41 3.13 -6.74
N CYS A 198 7.01 4.29 -6.87
CA CYS A 198 8.33 4.56 -6.30
C CYS A 198 8.33 4.84 -4.79
N SER A 199 7.17 5.16 -4.21
CA SER A 199 7.05 5.38 -2.76
C SER A 199 7.09 4.08 -1.95
N ASP A 200 6.60 2.98 -2.52
CA ASP A 200 6.38 1.74 -1.76
C ASP A 200 6.60 0.43 -2.54
N GLY A 201 7.01 0.53 -3.79
CA GLY A 201 7.25 -0.62 -4.65
C GLY A 201 6.00 -1.36 -5.09
N ASP A 202 4.83 -0.76 -4.91
CA ASP A 202 3.57 -1.35 -5.31
C ASP A 202 3.57 -1.61 -6.82
N GLU A 203 3.27 -2.85 -7.22
CA GLU A 203 3.34 -3.30 -8.60
C GLU A 203 1.94 -3.46 -9.17
N ILE A 204 1.67 -2.76 -10.25
CA ILE A 204 0.41 -2.81 -10.97
C ILE A 204 0.67 -3.04 -12.46
N ARG A 205 -0.30 -3.62 -13.15
CA ARG A 205 -0.25 -3.80 -14.59
C ARG A 205 -0.93 -2.64 -15.30
N ILE A 206 -0.34 -2.23 -16.41
CA ILE A 206 -0.91 -1.28 -17.35
C ILE A 206 -1.03 -1.98 -18.69
N GLU A 207 -2.20 -1.89 -19.31
CA GLU A 207 -2.49 -2.49 -20.61
C GLU A 207 -3.02 -1.40 -21.54
N PHE A 208 -2.41 -1.23 -22.71
CA PHE A 208 -2.91 -0.32 -23.74
C PHE A 208 -4.03 -1.01 -24.55
N GLU A 209 -5.11 -0.29 -24.81
CA GLU A 209 -6.20 -0.76 -25.68
C GLU A 209 -5.76 -0.57 -27.14
N ALA A 210 -5.40 -1.67 -27.81
CA ALA A 210 -5.04 -1.70 -29.22
C ALA A 210 -6.22 -1.34 -30.16
#